data_AF-A0AAE2VDU1-F1
#
_entry.id   AF-A0AAE2VDU1-F1
#
_cell.length_a   1.000
_cell.length_b   1.000
_cell.length_c   1.000
_cell.angle_alpha   90.00
_cell.angle_beta   90.00
_cell.angle_gamma   90.00
#
_symmetry.space_group_name_H-M   'P 1'
#
loop_
_entity.id
_entity.type
_entity.pdbx_description
1 polymer ?
#
loop_
_entity_poly.entity_id
_entity_poly.type
_entity_poly.pdbx_seq_one_letter_code
_entity_poly.pdbx_strand_id
1 'polypeptide(L)'
;MTTIPLRSPLAALVGVMLAGPMISTSSRADSLADDVRNIQKSKQPQALRCVLNGQPRSLAIELSPQIAVAYDTWHGGISTLWKPAEAGKAVELTGAVFTGAHGPQPKTNGTLIFENKSPKNGQRYHHSDSSATLHYLGHRIEKNGVVTLSFAFRNAEGKHLALIEDSCRSTEKGQLKRHLKVSELAPGNHIVVDFPSGLEWSGVSDNALRVTRNGSSSHSTSIN
;
A
#
# COMPACT_ATOMS: atom_id res chain seq x y z
N MET A 1 8.61 -78.44 17.29
CA MET A 1 7.83 -77.62 18.25
C MET A 1 8.61 -76.32 18.47
N THR A 2 8.36 -75.24 17.72
CA THR A 2 7.36 -74.17 17.99
C THR A 2 7.69 -73.51 19.35
N THR A 3 8.06 -72.24 19.54
CA THR A 3 7.78 -70.97 18.83
C THR A 3 8.70 -69.87 19.37
N ILE A 4 9.02 -68.87 18.53
CA ILE A 4 9.72 -67.62 18.86
C ILE A 4 8.72 -66.62 19.47
N PRO A 5 9.02 -65.88 20.55
CA PRO A 5 8.12 -64.84 21.03
C PRO A 5 8.27 -63.54 20.23
N LEU A 6 7.09 -62.99 19.92
CA LEU A 6 6.79 -61.81 19.14
C LEU A 6 7.35 -60.53 19.79
N ARG A 7 7.96 -59.67 18.96
CA ARG A 7 8.29 -58.28 19.28
C ARG A 7 7.00 -57.47 19.51
N SER A 8 6.97 -56.69 20.58
CA SER A 8 6.00 -55.61 20.79
C SER A 8 6.29 -54.45 19.84
N PRO A 9 5.27 -53.79 19.24
CA PRO A 9 5.49 -52.55 18.52
C PRO A 9 5.45 -51.35 19.49
N LEU A 10 6.43 -50.47 19.32
CA LEU A 10 6.40 -49.09 19.81
C LEU A 10 5.11 -48.42 19.30
N ALA A 11 4.27 -47.93 20.21
CA ALA A 11 3.19 -47.02 19.87
C ALA A 11 3.81 -45.66 19.47
N ALA A 12 3.89 -45.40 18.17
CA ALA A 12 4.18 -44.07 17.66
C ALA A 12 2.93 -43.19 17.84
N LEU A 13 3.03 -42.23 18.74
CA LEU A 13 2.04 -41.18 18.94
C LEU A 13 2.02 -40.29 17.70
N VAL A 14 1.10 -40.55 16.76
CA VAL A 14 0.80 -39.64 15.65
C VAL A 14 0.08 -38.43 16.24
N GLY A 15 0.85 -37.39 16.54
CA GLY A 15 0.30 -36.07 16.82
C GLY A 15 -0.35 -35.52 15.56
N VAL A 16 -1.66 -35.66 15.45
CA VAL A 16 -2.48 -34.92 14.49
C VAL A 16 -2.40 -33.45 14.90
N MET A 17 -1.52 -32.68 14.26
CA MET A 17 -1.58 -31.23 14.34
C MET A 17 -2.89 -30.78 13.70
N LEU A 18 -3.77 -30.27 14.55
CA LEU A 18 -4.98 -29.56 14.17
C LEU A 18 -4.62 -28.42 13.20
N ALA A 19 -5.00 -28.58 11.94
CA ALA A 19 -5.09 -27.47 11.00
C ALA A 19 -6.25 -26.59 11.46
N GLY A 20 -5.95 -25.63 12.34
CA GLY A 20 -6.88 -24.56 12.68
C GLY A 20 -7.21 -23.74 11.42
N PRO A 21 -8.44 -23.23 11.28
CA PRO A 21 -8.83 -22.48 10.11
C PRO A 21 -7.92 -21.26 9.96
N MET A 22 -7.29 -21.15 8.80
CA MET A 22 -6.61 -19.95 8.36
C MET A 22 -7.63 -18.81 8.42
N ILE A 23 -7.48 -17.92 9.39
CA ILE A 23 -8.25 -16.68 9.46
C ILE A 23 -7.83 -15.88 8.23
N SER A 24 -8.60 -16.01 7.15
CA SER A 24 -8.61 -15.09 6.03
C SER A 24 -9.01 -13.74 6.62
N THR A 25 -8.02 -12.91 6.96
CA THR A 25 -8.24 -11.51 7.28
C THR A 25 -8.73 -10.85 6.01
N SER A 26 -10.05 -10.86 5.82
CA SER A 26 -10.70 -10.09 4.77
C SER A 26 -10.19 -8.66 4.91
N SER A 27 -9.46 -8.19 3.90
CA SER A 27 -9.23 -6.78 3.71
C SER A 27 -10.62 -6.16 3.63
N ARG A 28 -11.05 -5.48 4.70
CA ARG A 28 -12.31 -4.71 4.68
C ARG A 28 -12.17 -3.70 3.55
N ALA A 29 -12.86 -3.97 2.44
CA ALA A 29 -13.09 -2.96 1.42
C ALA A 29 -13.84 -1.80 2.08
N ASP A 30 -13.51 -0.57 1.67
CA ASP A 30 -14.15 0.64 2.18
C ASP A 30 -15.68 0.54 2.05
N SER A 31 -16.38 0.99 3.08
CA SER A 31 -17.83 1.10 3.07
C SER A 31 -18.21 2.26 2.17
N LEU A 32 -18.62 1.95 0.94
CA LEU A 32 -19.10 2.95 -0.03
C LEU A 32 -20.14 3.91 0.57
N ALA A 33 -20.95 3.42 1.51
CA ALA A 33 -21.95 4.22 2.21
C ALA A 33 -21.33 5.30 3.12
N ASP A 34 -20.19 5.03 3.74
CA ASP A 34 -19.47 6.01 4.57
C ASP A 34 -18.78 7.06 3.70
N ASP A 35 -18.21 6.66 2.57
CA ASP A 35 -17.60 7.57 1.60
C ASP A 35 -18.62 8.54 1.02
N VAL A 36 -19.80 8.04 0.60
CA VAL A 36 -20.89 8.88 0.08
C VAL A 36 -21.36 9.89 1.12
N ARG A 37 -21.57 9.46 2.38
CA ARG A 37 -21.97 10.37 3.46
C ARG A 37 -20.91 11.43 3.76
N ASN A 38 -19.64 11.03 3.75
CA ASN A 38 -18.53 11.96 3.96
C ASN A 38 -18.46 12.98 2.82
N ILE A 39 -18.50 12.54 1.56
CA ILE A 39 -18.53 13.43 0.39
C ILE A 39 -19.74 14.37 0.44
N GLN A 40 -20.93 13.91 0.83
CA GLN A 40 -22.10 14.78 0.96
C GLN A 40 -21.91 15.86 2.03
N LYS A 41 -21.21 15.53 3.12
CA LYS A 41 -20.96 16.43 4.25
C LYS A 41 -19.80 17.40 4.02
N SER A 42 -18.67 16.93 3.49
CA SER A 42 -17.46 17.72 3.23
C SER A 42 -17.41 18.34 1.84
N LYS A 43 -18.27 17.87 0.92
CA LYS A 43 -18.24 18.14 -0.53
C LYS A 43 -16.96 17.70 -1.24
N GLN A 44 -16.07 16.95 -0.57
CA GLN A 44 -14.75 16.56 -1.06
C GLN A 44 -14.41 15.14 -0.55
N PRO A 45 -13.99 14.20 -1.42
CA PRO A 45 -13.57 12.88 -0.98
C PRO A 45 -12.24 12.96 -0.22
N GLN A 46 -12.11 12.19 0.86
CA GLN A 46 -10.85 12.11 1.62
C GLN A 46 -9.73 11.41 0.82
N ALA A 47 -10.12 10.46 -0.03
CA ALA A 47 -9.28 9.82 -1.00
C ALA A 47 -9.98 9.74 -2.36
N LEU A 48 -9.25 10.02 -3.43
CA LEU A 48 -9.78 10.07 -4.79
C LEU A 48 -8.95 9.21 -5.73
N ARG A 49 -9.58 8.22 -6.35
CA ARG A 49 -9.00 7.52 -7.51
C ARG A 49 -9.28 8.29 -8.78
N CYS A 50 -8.24 8.71 -9.48
CA CYS A 50 -8.37 9.55 -10.67
C CYS A 50 -7.18 9.44 -11.62
N VAL A 51 -7.27 10.17 -12.73
CA VAL A 51 -6.11 10.56 -13.54
C VAL A 51 -5.63 11.90 -13.01
N LEU A 52 -4.64 11.91 -12.13
CA LEU A 52 -4.16 13.14 -11.47
C LEU A 52 -2.99 13.72 -12.27
N ASN A 53 -3.04 15.00 -12.66
CA ASN A 53 -1.98 15.65 -13.45
C ASN A 53 -1.60 14.86 -14.73
N GLY A 54 -2.55 14.13 -15.31
CA GLY A 54 -2.31 13.27 -16.47
C GLY A 54 -1.76 11.88 -16.14
N GLN A 55 -1.39 11.60 -14.89
CA GLN A 55 -0.98 10.26 -14.44
C GLN A 55 -2.21 9.39 -14.16
N PRO A 56 -2.43 8.30 -14.93
CA PRO A 56 -3.55 7.42 -14.70
C PRO A 56 -3.36 6.58 -13.44
N ARG A 57 -4.47 6.12 -12.86
CA ARG A 57 -4.49 5.19 -11.71
C ARG A 57 -3.80 5.76 -10.47
N SER A 58 -3.97 7.06 -10.26
CA SER A 58 -3.52 7.74 -9.04
C SER A 58 -4.56 7.60 -7.94
N LEU A 59 -4.10 7.41 -6.71
CA LEU A 59 -4.89 7.59 -5.49
C LEU A 59 -4.40 8.84 -4.78
N ALA A 60 -5.14 9.93 -4.90
CA ALA A 60 -4.87 11.21 -4.27
C ALA A 60 -5.51 11.28 -2.88
N ILE A 61 -4.77 11.72 -1.87
CA ILE A 61 -5.21 11.74 -0.47
C ILE A 61 -4.65 12.99 0.20
N GLU A 62 -5.50 13.74 0.88
CA GLU A 62 -5.05 14.78 1.81
C GLU A 62 -4.80 14.15 3.20
N LEU A 63 -3.54 14.09 3.62
CA LEU A 63 -3.15 13.49 4.91
C LEU A 63 -3.26 14.50 6.06
N SER A 64 -3.05 15.78 5.75
CA SER A 64 -3.15 16.91 6.67
C SER A 64 -3.32 18.21 5.88
N PRO A 65 -3.68 19.34 6.53
CA PRO A 65 -3.70 20.64 5.87
C PRO A 65 -2.36 21.06 5.24
N GLN A 66 -1.26 20.40 5.60
CA GLN A 66 0.10 20.70 5.12
C GLN A 66 0.59 19.71 4.07
N ILE A 67 0.01 18.51 3.99
CA ILE A 67 0.49 17.44 3.11
C ILE A 67 -0.67 16.71 2.46
N ALA A 68 -0.62 16.68 1.14
CA ALA A 68 -1.32 15.73 0.32
C ALA A 68 -0.34 14.86 -0.47
N VAL A 69 -0.77 13.65 -0.79
CA VAL A 69 0.01 12.62 -1.45
C VAL A 69 -0.82 11.95 -2.54
N ALA A 70 -0.17 11.62 -3.64
CA ALA A 70 -0.73 10.74 -4.66
C ALA A 70 0.13 9.48 -4.77
N TYR A 71 -0.53 8.33 -4.78
CA TYR A 71 0.10 7.04 -4.99
C TYR A 71 -0.17 6.52 -6.39
N ASP A 72 0.87 5.99 -7.05
CA ASP A 72 0.68 5.18 -8.24
C ASP A 72 0.12 3.81 -7.81
N THR A 73 -1.16 3.54 -8.12
CA THR A 73 -1.79 2.26 -7.73
C THR A 73 -1.50 1.12 -8.71
N TRP A 74 -0.80 1.38 -9.81
CA TRP A 74 -0.37 0.35 -10.74
C TRP A 74 1.04 -0.15 -10.42
N HIS A 75 1.98 0.79 -10.23
CA HIS A 75 3.38 0.49 -9.98
C HIS A 75 3.75 0.52 -8.49
N GLY A 76 2.86 1.06 -7.65
CA GLY A 76 3.08 1.25 -6.22
C GLY A 76 3.96 2.46 -5.92
N GLY A 77 3.85 2.98 -4.71
CA GLY A 77 4.70 4.08 -4.23
C GLY A 77 4.16 5.48 -4.47
N ILE A 78 4.91 6.46 -3.94
CA ILE A 78 4.55 7.89 -4.02
C ILE A 78 4.85 8.37 -5.43
N SER A 79 3.84 8.92 -6.08
CA SER A 79 3.96 9.59 -7.37
C SER A 79 4.13 11.10 -7.19
N THR A 80 3.35 11.71 -6.29
CA THR A 80 3.33 13.16 -6.09
C THR A 80 3.14 13.47 -4.60
N LEU A 81 3.82 14.51 -4.12
CA LEU A 81 3.54 15.17 -2.84
C LEU A 81 3.37 16.65 -3.07
N TRP A 82 2.42 17.27 -2.38
CA TRP A 82 2.21 18.71 -2.46
C TRP A 82 1.62 19.22 -1.16
N LYS A 83 1.82 20.52 -0.92
CA LYS A 83 1.14 21.25 0.14
C LYS A 83 -0.18 21.78 -0.43
N PRO A 84 -1.34 21.41 0.13
CA PRO A 84 -2.62 21.96 -0.31
C PRO A 84 -2.65 23.49 -0.24
N ALA A 85 -3.27 24.14 -1.22
CA ALA A 85 -3.50 25.59 -1.17
C ALA A 85 -4.50 25.96 -0.06
N GLU A 86 -5.50 25.11 0.15
CA GLU A 86 -6.52 25.24 1.19
C GLU A 86 -6.79 23.85 1.79
N ALA A 87 -6.96 23.79 3.11
CA ALA A 87 -7.28 22.56 3.83
C ALA A 87 -8.62 21.98 3.33
N GLY A 88 -8.66 20.67 3.11
CA GLY A 88 -9.80 19.94 2.56
C GLY A 88 -9.99 20.11 1.05
N LYS A 89 -9.07 20.77 0.35
CA LYS A 89 -9.14 21.02 -1.09
C LYS A 89 -7.81 20.71 -1.79
N ALA A 90 -7.19 19.59 -1.48
CA ALA A 90 -5.94 19.17 -2.10
C ALA A 90 -6.02 18.92 -3.63
N VAL A 91 -7.21 18.68 -4.20
CA VAL A 91 -7.38 18.39 -5.64
C VAL A 91 -8.42 19.35 -6.23
N GLU A 92 -8.10 19.89 -7.41
CA GLU A 92 -9.06 20.62 -8.23
C GLU A 92 -10.03 19.63 -8.89
N LEU A 93 -11.18 19.42 -8.23
CA LEU A 93 -12.26 18.60 -8.76
C LEU A 93 -12.96 19.33 -9.91
N THR A 94 -12.43 19.15 -11.11
CA THR A 94 -13.04 19.61 -12.37
C THR A 94 -13.53 18.40 -13.17
N GLY A 95 -14.50 18.59 -14.08
CA GLY A 95 -14.97 17.52 -14.98
C GLY A 95 -16.42 17.08 -14.76
N ALA A 96 -16.94 16.29 -15.71
CA ALA A 96 -18.37 16.00 -15.85
C ALA A 96 -18.96 15.28 -14.63
N VAL A 97 -18.13 14.49 -13.95
CA VAL A 97 -18.51 13.77 -12.73
C VAL A 97 -18.77 14.71 -11.55
N PHE A 98 -18.09 15.87 -11.51
CA PHE A 98 -18.17 16.81 -10.39
C PHE A 98 -18.97 18.08 -10.71
N THR A 99 -18.90 18.57 -11.94
CA THR A 99 -19.51 19.84 -12.36
C THR A 99 -20.59 19.68 -13.43
N GLY A 100 -20.87 18.46 -13.90
CA GLY A 100 -21.85 18.19 -14.97
C GLY A 100 -21.39 18.61 -16.37
N ALA A 101 -20.22 19.25 -16.51
CA ALA A 101 -19.63 19.65 -17.78
C ALA A 101 -18.38 18.82 -18.09
N HIS A 102 -18.17 18.39 -19.33
CA HIS A 102 -16.90 17.81 -19.76
C HIS A 102 -15.77 18.79 -19.44
N GLY A 103 -14.99 18.46 -18.41
CA GLY A 103 -13.91 19.30 -17.91
C GLY A 103 -12.60 18.53 -17.93
N PRO A 104 -11.49 19.25 -17.74
CA PRO A 104 -10.16 18.67 -17.75
C PRO A 104 -10.01 17.60 -16.65
N GLN A 105 -9.01 16.74 -16.81
CA GLN A 105 -8.66 15.75 -15.79
C GLN A 105 -8.27 16.45 -14.48
N PRO A 106 -8.53 15.84 -13.29
CA PRO A 106 -8.17 16.41 -12.00
C PRO A 106 -6.70 16.82 -11.89
N LYS A 107 -6.46 17.93 -11.19
CA LYS A 107 -5.11 18.45 -10.93
C LYS A 107 -4.85 18.66 -9.45
N THR A 108 -3.59 18.60 -9.05
CA THR A 108 -3.17 19.01 -7.70
C THR A 108 -3.49 20.48 -7.48
N ASN A 109 -4.05 20.81 -6.31
CA ASN A 109 -4.27 22.18 -5.88
C ASN A 109 -3.28 22.56 -4.78
N GLY A 110 -2.28 23.38 -5.11
CA GLY A 110 -1.28 23.88 -4.18
C GLY A 110 0.15 23.74 -4.67
N THR A 111 1.10 23.79 -3.75
CA THR A 111 2.53 23.83 -4.06
C THR A 111 3.11 22.44 -4.15
N LEU A 112 3.59 22.06 -5.33
CA LEU A 112 4.29 20.80 -5.54
C LEU A 112 5.54 20.72 -4.66
N ILE A 113 5.66 19.63 -3.92
CA ILE A 113 6.81 19.31 -3.06
C ILE A 113 7.71 18.32 -3.78
N PHE A 114 7.10 17.26 -4.33
CA PHE A 114 7.81 16.18 -4.98
C PHE A 114 6.96 15.59 -6.10
N GLU A 115 7.62 15.24 -7.18
CA GLU A 115 7.05 14.48 -8.30
C GLU A 115 8.05 13.40 -8.69
N ASN A 116 7.58 12.16 -8.72
CA ASN A 116 8.39 11.02 -9.11
C ASN A 116 8.53 11.00 -10.64
N LYS A 117 9.67 11.49 -11.14
CA LYS A 117 10.01 11.51 -12.56
C LYS A 117 10.73 10.23 -13.03
N SER A 118 10.70 9.15 -12.24
CA SER A 118 11.51 7.96 -12.52
C SER A 118 11.14 7.32 -13.88
N PRO A 119 12.12 7.06 -14.75
CA PRO A 119 11.90 6.45 -16.06
C PRO A 119 11.51 4.96 -15.99
N LYS A 120 11.65 4.30 -14.82
CA LYS A 120 11.28 2.88 -14.61
C LYS A 120 9.80 2.68 -14.26
N ASN A 121 8.92 3.49 -14.82
CA ASN A 121 7.48 3.52 -14.50
C ASN A 121 7.16 3.74 -13.01
N GLY A 122 8.12 4.22 -12.20
CA GLY A 122 7.92 4.47 -10.78
C GLY A 122 7.64 3.23 -9.91
N GLN A 123 7.88 2.00 -10.40
CA GLN A 123 7.60 0.78 -9.64
C GLN A 123 8.45 0.71 -8.38
N ARG A 124 7.75 0.62 -7.24
CA ARG A 124 8.38 0.67 -5.92
C ARG A 124 8.71 -0.70 -5.35
N TYR A 125 7.83 -1.66 -5.57
CA TYR A 125 7.95 -2.99 -5.00
C TYR A 125 8.39 -3.96 -6.09
N HIS A 126 9.39 -4.78 -5.79
CA HIS A 126 9.92 -5.81 -6.68
C HIS A 126 9.95 -7.14 -5.95
N HIS A 127 9.40 -8.18 -6.55
CA HIS A 127 9.47 -9.53 -6.03
C HIS A 127 10.62 -10.30 -6.69
N SER A 128 11.22 -11.25 -5.97
CA SER A 128 12.35 -12.05 -6.45
C SER A 128 12.01 -13.00 -7.60
N ASP A 129 10.74 -13.38 -7.71
CA ASP A 129 10.18 -14.05 -8.90
C ASP A 129 9.78 -13.00 -9.94
N SER A 130 10.46 -13.01 -11.08
CA SER A 130 10.24 -12.08 -12.19
C SER A 130 8.88 -12.21 -12.87
N SER A 131 8.17 -13.33 -12.69
CA SER A 131 6.82 -13.53 -13.21
C SER A 131 5.74 -12.90 -12.32
N ALA A 132 6.10 -12.50 -11.10
CA ALA A 132 5.18 -11.90 -10.15
C ALA A 132 4.79 -10.48 -10.58
N THR A 133 3.49 -10.21 -10.59
CA THR A 133 2.90 -8.91 -10.90
C THR A 133 2.32 -8.27 -9.66
N LEU A 134 2.48 -6.96 -9.50
CA LEU A 134 1.94 -6.21 -8.38
C LEU A 134 0.48 -5.80 -8.66
N HIS A 135 -0.40 -6.05 -7.69
CA HIS A 135 -1.82 -5.70 -7.78
C HIS A 135 -2.21 -4.84 -6.58
N TYR A 136 -2.80 -3.67 -6.84
CA TYR A 136 -3.41 -2.87 -5.79
C TYR A 136 -4.76 -3.46 -5.37
N LEU A 137 -4.90 -3.75 -4.08
CA LEU A 137 -6.07 -4.38 -3.49
C LEU A 137 -7.05 -3.37 -2.87
N GLY A 138 -6.59 -2.14 -2.62
CA GLY A 138 -7.38 -1.11 -1.98
C GLY A 138 -6.59 -0.32 -0.95
N HIS A 139 -7.30 0.53 -0.24
CA HIS A 139 -6.77 1.28 0.88
C HIS A 139 -7.76 1.24 2.04
N ARG A 140 -7.32 1.69 3.20
CA ARG A 140 -8.17 2.03 4.33
C ARG A 140 -7.67 3.31 4.97
N ILE A 141 -8.58 4.10 5.50
CA ILE A 141 -8.26 5.28 6.30
C ILE A 141 -8.78 5.06 7.72
N GLU A 142 -7.88 5.03 8.68
CA GLU A 142 -8.24 4.86 10.08
C GLU A 142 -8.65 6.19 10.72
N LYS A 143 -9.45 6.14 11.79
CA LYS A 143 -9.96 7.33 12.49
C LYS A 143 -8.85 8.27 12.99
N ASN A 144 -7.65 7.74 13.22
CA ASN A 144 -6.47 8.49 13.65
C ASN A 144 -5.66 9.10 12.48
N GLY A 145 -6.18 9.05 11.26
CA GLY A 145 -5.55 9.61 10.06
C GLY A 145 -4.46 8.73 9.44
N VAL A 146 -4.24 7.51 9.95
CA VAL A 146 -3.34 6.55 9.29
C VAL A 146 -4.03 6.00 8.05
N VAL A 147 -3.36 6.17 6.91
CA VAL A 147 -3.79 5.59 5.63
C VAL A 147 -2.96 4.35 5.38
N THR A 148 -3.60 3.22 5.10
CA THR A 148 -2.88 2.00 4.69
C THR A 148 -3.26 1.58 3.30
N LEU A 149 -2.26 1.40 2.44
CA LEU A 149 -2.42 0.83 1.11
C LEU A 149 -2.13 -0.66 1.16
N SER A 150 -2.93 -1.46 0.45
CA SER A 150 -2.72 -2.90 0.34
C SER A 150 -2.39 -3.27 -1.11
N PHE A 151 -1.31 -4.03 -1.28
CA PHE A 151 -0.90 -4.59 -2.56
C PHE A 151 -0.60 -6.09 -2.41
N ALA A 152 -0.78 -6.87 -3.46
CA ALA A 152 -0.32 -8.25 -3.51
C ALA A 152 0.52 -8.52 -4.74
N PHE A 153 1.56 -9.32 -4.58
CA PHE A 153 2.21 -9.98 -5.70
C PHE A 153 1.43 -11.24 -6.08
N ARG A 154 1.18 -11.42 -7.37
CA ARG A 154 0.53 -12.62 -7.92
C ARG A 154 1.31 -13.18 -9.10
N ASN A 155 1.36 -14.50 -9.22
CA ASN A 155 1.89 -15.16 -10.41
C ASN A 155 0.87 -15.15 -11.57
N ALA A 156 1.23 -15.77 -12.70
CA ALA A 156 0.38 -15.85 -13.89
C ALA A 156 -0.95 -16.60 -13.64
N GLU A 157 -0.97 -17.56 -12.71
CA GLU A 157 -2.18 -18.29 -12.31
C GLU A 157 -3.04 -17.51 -11.30
N GLY A 158 -2.63 -16.31 -10.91
CA GLY A 158 -3.35 -15.46 -9.95
C GLY A 158 -3.13 -15.83 -8.48
N LYS A 159 -2.26 -16.80 -8.18
CA LYS A 159 -1.91 -17.18 -6.80
C LYS A 159 -1.16 -16.04 -6.12
N HIS A 160 -1.53 -15.73 -4.87
CA HIS A 160 -0.83 -14.74 -4.05
C HIS A 160 0.55 -15.26 -3.65
N LEU A 161 1.57 -14.43 -3.82
CA LEU A 161 2.97 -14.71 -3.50
C LEU A 161 3.47 -13.89 -2.31
N ALA A 162 2.88 -12.72 -2.09
CA ALA A 162 3.12 -11.87 -0.94
C ALA A 162 2.02 -10.80 -0.83
N LEU A 163 1.72 -10.39 0.39
CA LEU A 163 0.89 -9.23 0.72
C LEU A 163 1.77 -8.12 1.28
N ILE A 164 1.54 -6.90 0.81
CA ILE A 164 2.24 -5.69 1.24
C ILE A 164 1.19 -4.72 1.79
N GLU A 165 1.36 -4.32 3.05
CA GLU A 165 0.63 -3.21 3.66
C GLU A 165 1.60 -2.05 3.89
N ASP A 166 1.32 -0.90 3.31
CA ASP A 166 2.13 0.31 3.49
C ASP A 166 1.28 1.41 4.12
N SER A 167 1.46 1.58 5.43
CA SER A 167 0.77 2.56 6.25
C SER A 167 1.54 3.88 6.26
N CYS A 168 0.83 4.99 6.16
CA CYS A 168 1.39 6.34 6.11
C CYS A 168 0.55 7.31 6.94
N ARG A 169 1.21 8.25 7.63
CA ARG A 169 0.58 9.42 8.24
C ARG A 169 1.49 10.64 8.15
N SER A 170 0.88 11.83 8.06
CA SER A 170 1.59 13.09 8.25
C SER A 170 1.94 13.30 9.72
N THR A 171 3.09 13.89 10.02
CA THR A 171 3.41 14.47 11.32
C THR A 171 3.10 15.96 11.34
N GLU A 172 3.05 16.56 12.52
CA GLU A 172 2.91 18.02 12.71
C GLU A 172 4.06 18.81 12.07
N LYS A 173 5.24 18.19 11.94
CA LYS A 173 6.42 18.79 11.32
C LYS A 173 6.44 18.66 9.79
N GLY A 174 5.36 18.18 9.17
CA GLY A 174 5.32 17.97 7.73
C GLY A 174 6.20 16.80 7.26
N GLN A 175 6.40 15.77 8.08
CA GLN A 175 7.06 14.53 7.66
C GLN A 175 6.04 13.43 7.40
N LEU A 176 6.40 12.45 6.58
CA LEU A 176 5.61 11.24 6.41
C LEU A 176 6.22 10.10 7.22
N LYS A 177 5.50 9.66 8.27
CA LYS A 177 5.85 8.42 8.97
C LYS A 177 5.20 7.26 8.24
N ARG A 178 6.01 6.27 7.89
CA ARG A 178 5.59 5.09 7.14
C ARG A 178 5.87 3.81 7.92
N HIS A 179 5.02 2.82 7.71
CA HIS A 179 5.18 1.50 8.27
C HIS A 179 4.83 0.48 7.20
N LEU A 180 5.84 -0.30 6.80
CA LEU A 180 5.71 -1.34 5.80
C LEU A 180 5.61 -2.69 6.50
N LYS A 181 4.58 -3.45 6.17
CA LYS A 181 4.42 -4.83 6.58
C LYS A 181 4.34 -5.72 5.34
N VAL A 182 5.09 -6.81 5.37
CA VAL A 182 5.06 -7.85 4.36
C VAL A 182 4.62 -9.16 5.02
N SER A 183 3.63 -9.83 4.43
CA SER A 183 3.14 -11.13 4.86
C SER A 183 2.99 -12.07 3.67
N GLU A 184 2.78 -13.36 3.97
CA GLU A 184 2.59 -14.42 2.96
C GLU A 184 3.79 -14.67 2.02
N LEU A 185 4.94 -14.06 2.31
CA LEU A 185 6.17 -14.28 1.55
C LEU A 185 6.71 -15.67 1.86
N ALA A 186 6.83 -16.50 0.82
CA ALA A 186 7.37 -17.85 0.94
C ALA A 186 8.88 -17.84 1.31
N PRO A 187 9.36 -18.82 2.10
CA PRO A 187 10.79 -18.95 2.39
C PRO A 187 11.65 -18.99 1.13
N GLY A 188 12.78 -18.28 1.14
CA GLY A 188 13.69 -18.16 -0.01
C GLY A 188 13.35 -17.03 -0.98
N ASN A 189 12.13 -16.50 -0.95
CA ASN A 189 11.76 -15.32 -1.73
C ASN A 189 12.13 -14.03 -0.99
N HIS A 190 12.21 -12.93 -1.74
CA HIS A 190 12.41 -11.61 -1.17
C HIS A 190 11.66 -10.53 -1.94
N ILE A 191 11.33 -9.44 -1.26
CA ILE A 191 10.84 -8.20 -1.85
C ILE A 191 11.92 -7.13 -1.70
N VAL A 192 12.18 -6.39 -2.77
CA VAL A 192 12.96 -5.15 -2.73
C VAL A 192 11.98 -3.98 -2.81
N VAL A 193 12.14 -3.02 -1.91
CA VAL A 193 11.34 -1.80 -1.86
C VAL A 193 12.25 -0.62 -2.17
N ASP A 194 12.09 -0.05 -3.34
CA ASP A 194 12.87 1.10 -3.78
C ASP A 194 12.34 2.39 -3.13
N PHE A 195 13.25 3.29 -2.78
CA PHE A 195 12.92 4.61 -2.28
C PHE A 195 13.26 5.65 -3.34
N PRO A 196 12.26 6.39 -3.87
CA PRO A 196 12.54 7.35 -4.93
C PRO A 196 13.50 8.43 -4.46
N SER A 197 14.46 8.77 -5.32
CA SER A 197 15.32 9.93 -5.16
C SER A 197 14.50 11.23 -5.16
N GLY A 198 14.98 12.27 -4.47
CA GLY A 198 14.26 13.54 -4.34
C GLY A 198 13.39 13.63 -3.09
N LEU A 199 13.39 12.59 -2.25
CA LEU A 199 12.90 12.61 -0.88
C LEU A 199 14.01 12.14 0.06
N GLU A 200 14.05 12.69 1.27
CA GLU A 200 14.98 12.24 2.30
C GLU A 200 14.35 11.12 3.13
N TRP A 201 15.10 10.02 3.32
CA TRP A 201 14.62 8.84 4.02
C TRP A 201 15.46 8.58 5.27
N SER A 202 14.80 8.22 6.36
CA SER A 202 15.43 7.88 7.63
C SER A 202 14.89 6.55 8.16
N GLY A 203 15.75 5.80 8.87
CA GLY A 203 15.42 4.46 9.34
C GLY A 203 15.54 3.36 8.28
N VAL A 204 16.20 3.65 7.15
CA VAL A 204 16.53 2.68 6.10
C VAL A 204 18.02 2.80 5.77
N SER A 205 18.68 1.67 5.57
CA SER A 205 20.05 1.62 5.03
C SER A 205 19.95 1.54 3.51
N ASP A 206 20.40 2.58 2.81
CA ASP A 206 20.45 2.71 1.35
C ASP A 206 19.11 2.93 0.62
N ASN A 207 19.20 3.24 -0.69
CA ASN A 207 18.12 3.61 -1.61
C ASN A 207 17.02 2.52 -1.79
N ALA A 208 17.14 1.37 -1.12
CA ALA A 208 16.17 0.30 -1.14
C ALA A 208 16.18 -0.52 0.16
N LEU A 209 15.03 -1.08 0.53
CA LEU A 209 14.88 -2.04 1.63
C LEU A 209 14.67 -3.45 1.06
N ARG A 210 15.49 -4.40 1.49
CA ARG A 210 15.30 -5.83 1.15
C ARG A 210 14.61 -6.58 2.28
N VAL A 211 13.42 -7.12 1.99
CA VAL A 211 12.60 -7.90 2.91
C VAL A 211 12.68 -9.39 2.53
N THR A 212 13.30 -10.20 3.38
CA THR A 212 13.52 -11.65 3.14
C THR A 212 12.64 -12.56 4.01
N ARG A 213 11.84 -11.98 4.90
CA ARG A 213 10.94 -12.70 5.80
C ARG A 213 9.70 -11.87 6.10
N ASN A 214 8.61 -12.54 6.44
CA ASN A 214 7.40 -11.89 6.93
C ASN A 214 7.71 -11.05 8.17
N GLY A 215 7.09 -9.87 8.26
CA GLY A 215 7.31 -8.96 9.36
C GLY A 215 7.02 -7.52 8.97
N SER A 216 7.39 -6.62 9.88
CA SER A 216 7.19 -5.18 9.70
C SER A 216 8.49 -4.41 9.85
N SER A 217 8.55 -3.28 9.16
CA SER A 217 9.62 -2.29 9.22
C SER A 217 9.00 -0.89 9.28
N SER A 218 9.61 0.01 10.02
CA SER A 218 9.17 1.41 10.14
C SER A 218 10.25 2.32 9.59
N HIS A 219 9.85 3.29 8.78
CA HIS A 219 10.75 4.28 8.20
C HIS A 219 10.04 5.62 8.11
N SER A 220 10.81 6.70 8.07
CA SER A 220 10.24 8.04 7.93
C SER A 220 10.82 8.73 6.71
N THR A 221 9.97 9.47 6.00
CA THR A 221 10.37 10.32 4.89
C THR A 221 10.25 11.76 5.35
N SER A 222 11.36 12.49 5.29
CA SER A 222 11.36 13.94 5.45
C SER A 222 11.12 14.59 4.09
N ILE A 223 10.33 15.64 4.14
CA ILE A 223 10.15 16.58 3.05
C ILE A 223 11.03 17.77 3.42
N ASN A 224 12.02 18.10 2.59
CA ASN A 224 12.79 19.34 2.75
C ASN A 224 11.99 20.54 2.26
#